data_AF-A0A815IWD3-F1
#
_entry.id   AF-A0A815IWD3-F1
#
_cell.length_a   1.000
_cell.length_b   1.000
_cell.length_c   1.000
_cell.angle_alpha   90.00
_cell.angle_beta   90.00
_cell.angle_gamma   90.00
#
_symmetry.space_group_name_H-M   'P 1'
#
loop_
_entity.id
_entity.type
_entity.pdbx_description
1 polymer ?
#
loop_
_entity_poly.entity_id
_entity_poly.type
_entity_poly.pdbx_seq_one_letter_code
_entity_poly.pdbx_strand_id
1 'polypeptide(L)'
;MSARVTAVQLQNGSATVTYGSSFAASSQNTSETFDHVIVATTATAASLLDLRPRHRFVATYNALRQLHYDCASKVGLYFTRQWWRDLGIDGGFSTTDLPTRTTIYFSFPAAPSPATLLASYSWSQDSLVWSAVPNEAAIEIALNDVQRLHSGVNISQYFAGGRSST
;
A
#
# COMPACT_ATOMS: atom_id res chain seq x y z
N MET A 1 -10.60 -2.64 18.30
CA MET A 1 -11.87 -3.32 17.95
C MET A 1 -12.00 -3.23 16.43
N SER A 2 -12.09 -4.36 15.71
CA SER A 2 -12.24 -4.35 14.24
C SER A 2 -13.72 -4.51 13.89
N ALA A 3 -14.28 -3.55 13.16
CA ALA A 3 -15.69 -3.52 12.78
C ALA A 3 -15.81 -3.36 11.27
N ARG A 4 -16.14 -4.44 10.57
CA ARG A 4 -16.32 -4.41 9.11
C ARG A 4 -17.76 -4.01 8.80
N VAL A 5 -17.93 -2.89 8.11
CA VAL A 5 -19.23 -2.45 7.59
C VAL A 5 -19.65 -3.35 6.44
N THR A 6 -20.91 -3.76 6.42
CA THR A 6 -21.49 -4.65 5.41
C THR A 6 -22.67 -4.03 4.67
N ALA A 7 -23.41 -3.12 5.31
CA ALA A 7 -24.57 -2.47 4.70
C ALA A 7 -24.75 -1.02 5.18
N VAL A 8 -25.32 -0.20 4.30
CA VAL A 8 -25.81 1.15 4.63
C VAL A 8 -27.22 1.28 4.08
N GLN A 9 -28.18 1.61 4.93
CA GLN A 9 -29.58 1.71 4.56
C GLN A 9 -30.12 3.11 4.87
N LEU A 10 -30.62 3.78 3.83
CA LEU A 10 -31.29 5.07 3.95
C LEU A 10 -32.78 4.88 4.25
N GLN A 11 -33.28 5.48 5.32
CA GLN A 11 -34.71 5.51 5.69
C GLN A 11 -35.07 6.85 6.31
N ASN A 12 -36.18 7.48 5.89
CA ASN A 12 -36.79 8.64 6.57
C ASN A 12 -35.82 9.78 6.94
N GLY A 13 -34.82 10.06 6.10
CA GLY A 13 -33.84 11.13 6.34
C GLY A 13 -32.64 10.73 7.22
N SER A 14 -32.59 9.48 7.70
CA SER A 14 -31.45 8.91 8.41
C SER A 14 -30.81 7.75 7.64
N ALA A 15 -29.63 7.34 8.09
CA ALA A 15 -28.84 6.26 7.54
C ALA A 15 -28.46 5.27 8.64
N THR A 16 -28.89 4.02 8.48
CA THR A 16 -28.51 2.91 9.36
C THR A 16 -27.33 2.15 8.78
N VAL A 17 -26.27 2.00 9.56
CA VAL A 17 -25.04 1.28 9.19
C VAL A 17 -25.01 -0.05 9.92
N THR A 18 -24.82 -1.15 9.19
CA THR A 18 -24.64 -2.49 9.76
C THR A 18 -23.18 -2.91 9.65
N TYR A 19 -22.60 -3.39 10.76
CA TYR A 19 -21.21 -3.84 10.83
C TYR A 19 -21.01 -5.00 11.81
N GLY A 20 -19.92 -5.76 11.63
CA GLY A 20 -19.60 -6.91 12.46
C GLY A 20 -18.22 -7.53 12.16
N SER A 21 -17.89 -8.61 12.86
CA SER A 21 -16.66 -9.38 12.64
C SER A 21 -16.96 -10.65 11.82
N SER A 22 -16.51 -10.69 10.56
CA SER A 22 -16.98 -11.65 9.56
C SER A 22 -16.35 -13.05 9.61
N PHE A 23 -15.99 -13.57 10.79
CA PHE A 23 -15.38 -14.91 10.90
C PHE A 23 -15.92 -15.82 12.02
N ALA A 24 -16.80 -15.33 12.88
CA ALA A 24 -17.45 -16.18 13.89
C ALA A 24 -18.92 -16.38 13.52
N ALA A 25 -19.37 -17.64 13.46
CA ALA A 25 -20.77 -18.01 13.23
C ALA A 25 -21.75 -17.43 14.29
N SER A 26 -21.21 -16.90 15.40
CA SER A 26 -21.93 -16.21 16.47
C SER A 26 -21.77 -14.68 16.46
N SER A 27 -21.16 -14.09 15.43
CA SER A 27 -20.94 -12.64 15.37
C SER A 27 -22.28 -11.90 15.22
N GLN A 28 -22.70 -11.23 16.29
CA GLN A 28 -23.84 -10.33 16.26
C GLN A 28 -23.47 -9.13 15.37
N ASN A 29 -24.12 -9.02 14.21
CA ASN A 29 -24.08 -7.79 13.44
C ASN A 29 -24.75 -6.69 14.25
N THR A 30 -24.03 -5.61 14.50
CA THR A 30 -24.58 -4.43 15.17
C THR A 30 -25.09 -3.46 14.10
N SER A 31 -26.16 -2.73 14.42
CA SER A 31 -26.66 -1.67 13.56
C SER A 31 -26.84 -0.39 14.36
N GLU A 32 -26.34 0.71 13.80
CA GLU A 32 -26.44 2.04 14.40
C GLU A 32 -27.00 3.02 13.37
N THR A 33 -27.77 4.01 13.83
CA THR A 33 -28.44 4.99 12.96
C THR A 33 -27.88 6.37 13.18
N PHE A 34 -27.63 7.07 12.08
CA PHE A 34 -27.03 8.40 12.02
C PHE A 34 -27.86 9.29 11.09
N ASP A 35 -27.75 10.60 11.26
CA ASP A 35 -28.36 11.55 10.32
C ASP A 35 -27.66 11.48 8.95
N HIS A 36 -26.33 11.30 8.96
CA HIS A 36 -25.50 11.23 7.77
C HIS A 36 -24.39 10.19 7.92
N VAL A 37 -24.00 9.59 6.79
CA VAL A 37 -22.91 8.62 6.69
C VAL A 37 -22.00 9.00 5.52
N ILE A 38 -20.70 9.11 5.79
CA ILE A 38 -19.66 9.31 4.78
C ILE A 38 -18.92 7.98 4.58
N VAL A 39 -19.02 7.41 3.37
CA VAL A 39 -18.28 6.20 3.01
C VAL A 39 -16.89 6.60 2.51
N ALA A 40 -15.88 6.41 3.37
CA ALA A 40 -14.48 6.76 3.08
C ALA A 40 -13.61 5.52 2.75
N THR A 41 -14.22 4.43 2.29
CA THR A 41 -13.50 3.25 1.83
C THR A 41 -13.02 3.42 0.39
N THR A 42 -12.16 2.51 -0.08
CA THR A 42 -11.82 2.45 -1.52
C THR A 42 -13.08 2.16 -2.34
N ALA A 43 -13.12 2.57 -3.61
CA ALA A 43 -14.30 2.35 -4.45
C ALA A 43 -14.61 0.85 -4.60
N THR A 44 -13.58 0.01 -4.68
CA THR A 44 -13.69 -1.45 -4.67
C THR A 44 -14.34 -1.94 -3.38
N ALA A 45 -13.92 -1.46 -2.20
CA ALA A 45 -14.55 -1.84 -0.94
C ALA A 45 -15.98 -1.29 -0.80
N ALA A 46 -16.24 -0.06 -1.27
CA ALA A 46 -17.59 0.52 -1.30
C ALA A 46 -18.54 -0.28 -2.20
N SER A 47 -18.05 -0.86 -3.31
CA SER A 47 -18.83 -1.73 -4.19
C SER A 47 -19.30 -3.02 -3.51
N LEU A 48 -18.64 -3.45 -2.44
CA LEU A 48 -19.00 -4.63 -1.64
C LEU A 48 -20.04 -4.31 -0.56
N LEU A 49 -20.32 -3.03 -0.29
CA LEU A 49 -21.35 -2.63 0.65
C LEU A 49 -22.74 -2.88 0.04
N ASP A 50 -23.67 -3.35 0.86
CA ASP A 50 -25.08 -3.40 0.50
C ASP A 50 -25.75 -2.04 0.78
N LEU A 51 -25.80 -1.19 -0.25
CA LEU A 51 -26.42 0.13 -0.18
C LEU A 51 -27.92 0.01 -0.49
N ARG A 52 -28.76 0.40 0.47
CA ARG A 52 -30.21 0.27 0.41
C ARG A 52 -30.93 1.62 0.48
N PRO A 53 -32.02 1.81 -0.27
CA PRO A 53 -32.58 0.87 -1.24
C PRO A 53 -31.77 0.86 -2.56
N ARG A 54 -31.56 -0.33 -3.14
CA ARG A 54 -30.67 -0.57 -4.29
C ARG A 54 -30.90 0.34 -5.50
N HIS A 55 -32.17 0.63 -5.82
CA HIS A 55 -32.53 1.43 -6.99
C HIS A 55 -31.99 2.87 -6.94
N ARG A 56 -31.74 3.43 -5.74
CA ARG A 56 -31.17 4.77 -5.59
C ARG A 56 -29.68 4.83 -5.88
N PHE A 57 -28.99 3.69 -5.89
CA PHE A 57 -27.53 3.60 -6.00
C PHE A 57 -27.06 2.97 -7.30
N VAL A 58 -27.93 2.75 -8.29
CA VAL A 58 -27.56 2.13 -9.58
C VAL A 58 -26.42 2.90 -10.26
N ALA A 59 -26.55 4.22 -10.35
CA ALA A 59 -25.51 5.08 -10.92
C ALA A 59 -24.21 5.03 -10.10
N THR A 60 -24.31 5.03 -8.77
CA THR A 60 -23.17 4.89 -7.86
C THR A 60 -22.43 3.57 -8.10
N TYR A 61 -23.14 2.44 -8.12
CA TYR A 61 -22.50 1.15 -8.38
C TYR A 61 -21.88 1.07 -9.78
N ASN A 62 -22.50 1.70 -10.78
CA ASN A 62 -21.91 1.80 -12.12
C ASN A 62 -20.60 2.59 -12.11
N ALA A 63 -20.58 3.74 -11.44
CA ALA A 63 -19.37 4.55 -11.28
C ALA A 63 -18.27 3.80 -10.51
N LEU A 64 -18.62 3.16 -9.38
CA LEU A 64 -17.67 2.39 -8.56
C LEU A 64 -17.01 1.26 -9.35
N ARG A 65 -17.75 0.58 -10.25
CA ARG A 65 -17.22 -0.50 -11.10
C ARG A 65 -16.36 -0.03 -12.26
N GLN A 66 -16.51 1.22 -12.70
CA GLN A 66 -15.75 1.78 -13.81
C GLN A 66 -14.45 2.45 -13.36
N LEU A 67 -14.28 2.71 -12.05
CA LEU A 67 -13.06 3.31 -11.54
C LEU A 67 -11.89 2.35 -11.69
N HIS A 68 -10.86 2.80 -12.41
CA HIS A 68 -9.61 2.07 -12.56
C HIS A 68 -8.68 2.34 -11.37
N TYR A 69 -8.21 1.26 -10.73
CA TYR A 69 -7.10 1.30 -9.78
C TYR A 69 -5.85 0.83 -10.48
N ASP A 70 -4.79 1.60 -10.31
CA ASP A 70 -3.47 1.19 -10.75
C ASP A 70 -2.73 0.46 -9.62
N CYS A 71 -1.86 -0.47 -9.98
CA CYS A 71 -1.05 -1.20 -9.01
C CYS A 71 0.12 -0.32 -8.53
N ALA A 72 0.57 -0.54 -7.30
CA ALA A 72 1.76 0.11 -6.77
C ALA A 72 2.48 -0.80 -5.80
N SER A 73 3.77 -0.98 -6.01
CA SER A 73 4.62 -1.88 -5.20
C SER A 73 5.80 -1.10 -4.65
N LYS A 74 6.21 -1.45 -3.43
CA LYS A 74 7.34 -0.85 -2.72
C LYS A 74 8.25 -1.95 -2.20
N VAL A 75 9.54 -1.80 -2.44
CA VAL A 75 10.57 -2.65 -1.82
C VAL A 75 11.48 -1.78 -0.98
N GLY A 76 11.40 -1.97 0.34
CA GLY A 76 12.29 -1.32 1.30
C GLY A 76 13.48 -2.21 1.63
N LEU A 77 14.67 -1.63 1.67
CA LEU A 77 15.89 -2.27 2.18
C LEU A 77 16.34 -1.54 3.44
N TYR A 78 16.81 -2.31 4.42
CA TYR A 78 17.31 -1.82 5.69
C TYR A 78 18.83 -1.97 5.71
N PHE A 79 19.51 -0.92 6.16
CA PHE A 79 20.96 -0.90 6.28
C PHE A 79 21.37 -0.45 7.67
N THR A 80 22.48 -0.98 8.20
CA THR A 80 23.05 -0.55 9.48
C THR A 80 23.63 0.88 9.41
N ARG A 81 23.82 1.41 8.20
CA ARG A 81 24.38 2.72 7.91
C ARG A 81 23.71 3.35 6.68
N GLN A 82 23.51 4.67 6.69
CA GLN A 82 23.07 5.45 5.53
C GLN A 82 24.22 5.67 4.53
N TRP A 83 24.72 4.60 3.91
CA TRP A 83 25.89 4.63 3.01
C TRP A 83 25.75 5.63 1.85
N TRP A 84 24.53 5.93 1.42
CA TRP A 84 24.26 6.91 0.37
C TRP A 84 24.63 8.34 0.78
N ARG A 85 24.59 8.68 2.08
CA ARG A 85 25.05 10.00 2.56
C ARG A 85 26.56 10.18 2.40
N ASP A 86 27.34 9.10 2.48
CA ASP A 86 28.78 9.14 2.24
C ASP A 86 29.10 9.48 0.77
N LEU A 87 28.14 9.26 -0.14
CA LEU A 87 28.18 9.66 -1.54
C LEU A 87 27.64 11.09 -1.78
N GLY A 88 27.30 11.82 -0.73
CA GLY A 88 26.70 13.15 -0.82
C GLY A 88 25.20 13.15 -1.15
N ILE A 89 24.52 12.01 -1.04
CA ILE A 89 23.08 11.91 -1.30
C ILE A 89 22.30 12.16 -0.01
N ASP A 90 21.59 13.28 0.07
CA ASP A 90 20.75 13.66 1.22
C ASP A 90 19.28 13.88 0.80
N GLY A 91 18.68 12.83 0.27
CA GLY A 91 17.32 12.86 -0.26
C GLY A 91 17.24 12.66 -1.77
N GLY A 92 16.01 12.76 -2.29
CA GLY A 92 15.74 12.62 -3.71
C GLY A 92 15.64 11.16 -4.16
N PHE A 93 15.87 10.93 -5.45
CA PHE A 93 15.71 9.62 -6.07
C PHE A 93 16.66 9.41 -7.23
N SER A 94 16.86 8.14 -7.58
CA SER A 94 17.51 7.70 -8.81
C SER A 94 16.53 6.90 -9.64
N THR A 95 16.59 7.07 -10.96
CA THR A 95 15.78 6.32 -11.92
C THR A 95 16.64 5.35 -12.72
N THR A 96 16.09 4.19 -13.06
CA THR A 96 16.76 3.15 -13.83
C THR A 96 15.76 2.36 -14.67
N ASP A 97 16.24 1.71 -15.73
CA ASP A 97 15.51 0.74 -16.52
C ASP A 97 15.46 -0.65 -15.89
N LEU A 98 16.20 -0.88 -14.80
CA LEU A 98 16.13 -2.09 -13.96
C LEU A 98 14.74 -2.24 -13.29
N PRO A 99 14.38 -3.45 -12.83
CA PRO A 99 13.11 -3.70 -12.15
C PRO A 99 12.78 -2.74 -11.00
N THR A 100 13.79 -2.28 -10.27
CA THR A 100 13.66 -1.28 -9.17
C THR A 100 13.03 0.04 -9.59
N ARG A 101 13.15 0.45 -10.87
CA ARG A 101 12.65 1.70 -11.46
C ARG A 101 13.10 2.98 -10.76
N THR A 102 12.61 3.23 -9.55
CA THR A 102 12.91 4.42 -8.76
C THR A 102 13.38 4.02 -7.37
N THR A 103 14.65 4.35 -7.07
CA THR A 103 15.23 4.26 -5.72
C THR A 103 15.09 5.60 -5.04
N ILE A 104 14.44 5.66 -3.88
CA ILE A 104 14.24 6.91 -3.10
C ILE A 104 15.12 6.88 -1.86
N TYR A 105 15.93 7.94 -1.70
CA TYR A 105 16.75 8.19 -0.52
C TYR A 105 15.98 9.10 0.42
N PHE A 106 15.85 8.73 1.68
CA PHE A 106 15.21 9.58 2.68
C PHE A 106 16.20 10.58 3.27
N SER A 107 15.78 11.85 3.35
CA SER A 107 16.54 12.95 3.98
C SER A 107 16.18 13.16 5.45
N PHE A 108 15.51 12.20 6.10
CA PHE A 108 15.20 12.30 7.52
C PHE A 108 16.49 12.48 8.34
N PRO A 109 16.48 13.32 9.40
CA PRO A 109 17.59 13.43 10.35
C PRO A 109 18.01 12.04 10.82
N ALA A 110 19.31 11.85 11.11
CA ALA A 110 19.91 10.56 11.47
C ALA A 110 18.97 9.72 12.35
N ALA A 111 18.27 8.79 11.71
CA ALA A 111 17.28 7.94 12.35
C ALA A 111 18.02 6.84 13.15
N PRO A 112 17.41 6.28 14.20
CA PRO A 112 17.97 5.10 14.83
C PRO A 112 18.11 3.98 13.80
N SER A 113 19.25 3.28 13.84
CA SER A 113 19.52 2.09 13.03
C SER A 113 18.42 1.03 13.21
N PRO A 114 17.99 0.33 12.15
CA PRO A 114 18.53 0.40 10.79
C PRO A 114 17.93 1.55 9.95
N ALA A 115 18.76 2.11 9.08
CA ALA A 115 18.36 3.08 8.07
C ALA A 115 17.59 2.42 6.94
N THR A 116 16.46 3.02 6.55
CA THR A 116 15.63 2.53 5.44
C THR A 116 15.98 3.23 4.14
N LEU A 117 16.10 2.46 3.06
CA LEU A 117 16.12 2.91 1.68
C LEU A 117 14.88 2.35 0.98
N LEU A 118 14.15 3.17 0.23
CA LEU A 118 13.10 2.65 -0.63
C LEU A 118 13.74 2.28 -1.97
N ALA A 119 14.21 1.03 -2.07
CA ALA A 119 14.96 0.52 -3.21
C ALA A 119 14.12 0.41 -4.49
N SER A 120 12.81 0.21 -4.35
CA SER A 120 11.88 0.27 -5.47
C SER A 120 10.61 0.98 -5.05
N TYR A 121 10.18 1.95 -5.85
CA TYR A 121 8.82 2.44 -5.88
C TYR A 121 8.33 2.45 -7.33
N SER A 122 7.48 1.49 -7.67
CA SER A 122 6.99 1.25 -9.03
C SER A 122 5.48 1.18 -9.06
N TRP A 123 4.88 1.71 -10.12
CA TRP A 123 3.43 1.74 -10.34
C TRP A 123 3.08 0.98 -11.62
N SER A 124 1.81 0.63 -11.76
CA SER A 124 1.27 -0.02 -12.95
C SER A 124 2.00 -1.30 -13.33
N GLN A 125 2.24 -1.52 -14.62
CA GLN A 125 2.88 -2.72 -15.13
C GLN A 125 4.27 -2.99 -14.52
N ASP A 126 5.02 -1.94 -14.17
CA ASP A 126 6.32 -2.10 -13.51
C ASP A 126 6.18 -2.66 -12.10
N SER A 127 5.06 -2.40 -11.42
CA SER A 127 4.82 -2.89 -10.07
C SER A 127 4.49 -4.38 -10.03
N LEU A 128 3.99 -4.94 -11.14
CA LEU A 128 3.54 -6.34 -11.24
C LEU A 128 4.68 -7.34 -11.09
N VAL A 129 5.92 -6.96 -11.43
CA VAL A 129 7.11 -7.81 -11.24
C VAL A 129 7.23 -8.24 -9.78
N TRP A 130 6.98 -7.32 -8.85
CA TRP A 130 7.10 -7.57 -7.41
C TRP A 130 5.99 -8.47 -6.87
N SER A 131 4.81 -8.47 -7.49
CA SER A 131 3.70 -9.37 -7.14
C SER A 131 3.93 -10.80 -7.63
N ALA A 132 4.79 -10.98 -8.63
CA ALA A 132 5.08 -12.29 -9.22
C ALA A 132 6.19 -13.06 -8.51
N VAL A 133 6.93 -12.42 -7.59
CA VAL A 133 8.06 -13.02 -6.88
C VAL A 133 7.81 -13.07 -5.37
N PRO A 134 8.34 -14.09 -4.66
CA PRO A 134 8.34 -14.10 -3.20
C PRO A 134 9.09 -12.90 -2.62
N ASN A 135 8.75 -12.52 -1.40
CA ASN A 135 9.35 -11.38 -0.70
C ASN A 135 10.88 -11.45 -0.65
N GLU A 136 11.45 -12.64 -0.42
CA GLU A 136 12.89 -12.86 -0.31
C GLU A 136 13.58 -12.60 -1.65
N ALA A 137 12.99 -13.07 -2.75
CA ALA A 137 13.49 -12.83 -4.11
C ALA A 137 13.37 -11.35 -4.50
N ALA A 138 12.28 -10.68 -4.12
CA ALA A 138 12.12 -9.24 -4.35
C ALA A 138 13.23 -8.43 -3.66
N ILE A 139 13.58 -8.79 -2.42
CA ILE A 139 14.64 -8.16 -1.65
C ILE A 139 16.01 -8.40 -2.31
N GLU A 140 16.30 -9.62 -2.74
CA GLU A 140 17.56 -9.97 -3.42
C GLU A 140 17.72 -9.21 -4.75
N ILE A 141 16.67 -9.19 -5.58
CA ILE A 141 16.67 -8.44 -6.86
C ILE A 141 16.91 -6.95 -6.58
N ALA A 142 16.17 -6.37 -5.65
CA ALA A 142 16.31 -4.95 -5.33
C ALA A 142 17.70 -4.61 -4.77
N LEU A 143 18.27 -5.46 -3.92
CA LEU A 143 19.63 -5.26 -3.40
C LEU A 143 20.67 -5.33 -4.53
N ASN A 144 20.52 -6.27 -5.47
CA ASN A 144 21.40 -6.39 -6.63
C ASN A 144 21.32 -5.16 -7.53
N ASP A 145 20.11 -4.69 -7.83
CA ASP A 145 19.89 -3.51 -8.66
C ASP A 145 20.48 -2.24 -8.02
N VAL A 146 20.27 -2.03 -6.71
CA VAL A 146 20.86 -0.89 -6.00
C VAL A 146 22.40 -0.99 -5.97
N GLN A 147 22.95 -2.20 -5.82
CA GLN A 147 24.40 -2.42 -5.90
C GLN A 147 24.95 -2.11 -7.31
N ARG A 148 24.21 -2.39 -8.39
CA ARG A 148 24.59 -2.00 -9.75
C ARG A 148 24.55 -0.49 -9.95
N LEU A 149 23.52 0.16 -9.43
CA LEU A 149 23.35 1.61 -9.49
C LEU A 149 24.48 2.34 -8.75
N HIS A 150 24.95 1.78 -7.63
CA HIS A 150 26.01 2.34 -6.77
C HIS A 150 27.26 1.46 -6.74
N SER A 151 27.79 1.13 -7.91
CA SER A 151 28.94 0.21 -8.06
C SER A 151 30.22 0.63 -7.33
N GLY A 152 30.35 1.91 -6.96
CA GLY A 152 31.48 2.45 -6.20
C GLY A 152 31.49 2.12 -4.71
N VAL A 153 30.43 1.50 -4.17
CA VAL A 153 30.31 1.15 -2.75
C VAL A 153 29.84 -0.29 -2.63
N ASN A 154 30.46 -1.09 -1.76
CA ASN A 154 29.92 -2.39 -1.39
C ASN A 154 28.78 -2.19 -0.39
N ILE A 155 27.53 -2.09 -0.86
CA ILE A 155 26.38 -1.81 -0.01
C ILE A 155 25.96 -3.03 0.82
N SER A 156 26.27 -4.24 0.33
CA SER A 156 25.92 -5.51 0.98
C SER A 156 26.55 -5.65 2.37
N GLN A 157 27.69 -5.03 2.62
CA GLN A 157 28.34 -5.03 3.94
C GLN A 157 27.48 -4.34 5.02
N TYR A 158 26.57 -3.45 4.62
CA TYR A 158 25.69 -2.70 5.52
C TYR A 158 24.28 -3.29 5.55
N PHE A 159 23.97 -4.30 4.74
CA PHE A 159 22.63 -4.82 4.57
C PHE A 159 22.11 -5.52 5.84
N ALA A 160 20.92 -5.14 6.29
CA ALA A 160 20.30 -5.62 7.52
C ALA A 160 18.94 -6.32 7.30
N GLY A 161 18.45 -6.37 6.06
CA GLY A 161 17.18 -7.01 5.69
C GLY A 161 16.35 -6.15 4.75
N GLY A 162 15.12 -6.57 4.46
CA GLY A 162 14.22 -5.80 3.61
C GLY A 162 12.78 -6.28 3.71
N ARG A 163 11.89 -5.61 2.98
CA ARG A 163 10.49 -6.01 2.84
C ARG A 163 9.92 -5.52 1.51
N SER A 164 9.25 -6.42 0.82
CA SER A 164 8.38 -6.10 -0.32
C SER A 164 6.95 -5.93 0.16
N SER A 165 6.25 -4.97 -0.44
CA SER A 165 4.82 -4.75 -0.30
C SER A 165 4.24 -4.54 -1.70
N THR A 166 3.23 -5.32 -2.03
CA THR A 166 2.48 -5.30 -3.29
C THR A 166 0.99 -5.18 -3.01
#